data_AF-A0A954U6M5-F1
#
_entry.id   AF-A0A954U6M5-F1
#
_cell.length_a   1.000
_cell.length_b   1.000
_cell.length_c   1.000
_cell.angle_alpha   90.00
_cell.angle_beta   90.00
_cell.angle_gamma   90.00
#
_symmetry.space_group_name_H-M   'P 1'
#
loop_
_entity.id
_entity.type
_entity.pdbx_description
1 polymer ?
#
loop_
_entity_poly.entity_id
_entity_poly.type
_entity_poly.pdbx_seq_one_letter_code
_entity_poly.pdbx_strand_id
1 'polypeptide(L)'
;DWGRLRSTLQLRNQMLRTMFVDVRARTAIAIAAKDPDAQRRWLGRAERDLRGLYEEGTPLAKACAARVAAGISQLKGHRAECQEQLKVAAASFDDLHMKMHAAAARRCLGQMLGGSTGNSLVDQSTQVLRGENVKNLSAWNRMWIAGFPL
;
A
#
# COMPACT_ATOMS: atom_id res chain seq x y z
N ASP A 1 -2.40 13.46 -18.28
CA ASP A 1 -1.10 13.89 -18.81
C ASP A 1 -0.25 14.44 -17.66
N TRP A 2 0.89 13.81 -17.38
CA TRP A 2 1.73 14.14 -16.22
C TRP A 2 2.46 15.48 -16.39
N GLY A 3 2.65 15.94 -17.63
CA GLY A 3 3.30 17.22 -17.91
C GLY A 3 2.48 18.41 -17.43
N ARG A 4 1.16 18.41 -17.67
CA ARG A 4 0.26 19.52 -17.30
C ARG A 4 0.00 19.63 -15.79
N LEU A 5 0.02 18.51 -15.06
CA LEU A 5 -0.08 18.53 -13.59
C LEU A 5 1.20 19.06 -12.92
N ARG A 6 2.36 18.99 -13.61
CA ARG A 6 3.62 19.54 -13.10
C ARG A 6 3.72 21.06 -13.25
N SER A 7 3.04 21.61 -14.25
CA SER A 7 3.03 23.04 -14.55
C SER A 7 2.04 23.85 -13.72
N THR A 8 1.10 23.20 -13.04
CA THR A 8 0.16 23.86 -12.12
C THR A 8 0.69 23.76 -10.69
N LEU A 9 0.50 24.82 -9.89
CA LEU A 9 0.96 24.94 -8.49
C LEU A 9 0.41 23.86 -7.54
N GLN A 10 -0.39 22.90 -8.02
CA GLN A 10 -0.93 21.76 -7.27
C GLN A 10 0.18 20.84 -6.70
N LEU A 11 1.37 20.78 -7.32
CA LEU A 11 2.52 20.05 -6.76
C LEU A 11 3.33 20.84 -5.72
N ARG A 12 2.96 22.08 -5.37
CA ARG A 12 3.51 22.74 -4.18
C ARG A 12 2.93 22.17 -2.88
N ASN A 13 1.76 21.53 -2.95
CA ASN A 13 1.15 20.85 -1.82
C ASN A 13 1.72 19.42 -1.72
N GLN A 14 2.58 19.19 -0.71
CA GLN A 14 3.24 17.91 -0.42
C GLN A 14 2.24 16.74 -0.29
N MET A 15 1.03 17.01 0.20
CA MET A 15 -0.04 16.01 0.33
C MET A 15 -0.50 15.52 -1.06
N LEU A 16 -0.70 16.43 -2.01
CA LEU A 16 -1.10 16.07 -3.38
C LEU A 16 0.00 15.26 -4.08
N ARG A 17 1.26 15.66 -3.95
CA ARG A 17 2.40 14.89 -4.51
C ARG A 17 2.44 13.47 -3.95
N THR A 18 2.34 13.34 -2.63
CA THR A 18 2.30 12.05 -1.95
C THR A 18 1.17 11.16 -2.50
N MET A 19 -0.04 11.70 -2.66
CA MET A 19 -1.18 10.93 -3.21
C MET A 19 -0.95 10.49 -4.65
N PHE A 20 -0.41 11.37 -5.49
CA PHE A 20 -0.13 11.03 -6.87
C PHE A 20 0.97 9.97 -7.03
N VAL A 21 2.07 10.10 -6.28
CA VAL A 21 3.15 9.11 -6.28
C VAL A 21 2.64 7.77 -5.75
N ASP A 22 1.82 7.79 -4.71
CA ASP A 22 1.22 6.58 -4.14
C ASP A 22 0.32 5.83 -5.13
N VAL A 23 -0.61 6.53 -5.79
CA VAL A 23 -1.49 5.90 -6.80
C VAL A 23 -0.65 5.25 -7.88
N ARG A 24 0.38 5.95 -8.36
CA ARG A 24 1.28 5.46 -9.41
C ARG A 24 2.06 4.21 -8.97
N ALA A 25 2.57 4.21 -7.74
CA ALA A 25 3.27 3.07 -7.16
C ALA A 25 2.37 1.84 -7.07
N ARG A 26 1.14 2.00 -6.53
CA ARG A 26 0.17 0.91 -6.41
C ARG A 26 -0.27 0.36 -7.77
N THR A 27 -0.49 1.23 -8.75
CA THR A 27 -0.80 0.80 -10.12
C THR A 27 0.35 0.01 -10.73
N ALA A 28 1.60 0.45 -10.56
CA ALA A 28 2.77 -0.28 -11.04
C ALA A 28 2.86 -1.68 -10.41
N ILE A 29 2.67 -1.79 -9.10
CA ILE A 29 2.64 -3.08 -8.40
C ILE A 29 1.50 -3.97 -8.92
N ALA A 30 0.29 -3.41 -9.10
CA ALA A 30 -0.86 -4.16 -9.59
C ALA A 30 -0.67 -4.68 -11.02
N ILE A 31 0.02 -3.93 -11.89
CA ILE A 31 0.38 -4.39 -13.24
C ILE A 31 1.45 -5.48 -13.14
N ALA A 32 2.49 -5.26 -12.34
CA ALA A 32 3.57 -6.23 -12.13
C ALA A 32 3.06 -7.58 -11.60
N ALA A 33 2.00 -7.57 -10.79
CA ALA A 33 1.37 -8.77 -10.26
C ALA A 33 0.58 -9.58 -11.29
N LYS A 34 0.16 -8.95 -12.40
CA LYS A 34 -0.70 -9.58 -13.44
C LYS A 34 0.06 -10.02 -14.67
N ASP A 35 1.20 -9.41 -14.94
CA ASP A 35 1.98 -9.59 -16.16
C ASP A 35 3.43 -9.92 -15.80
N PRO A 36 3.81 -11.22 -15.79
CA PRO A 36 5.17 -11.67 -15.50
C PRO A 36 6.23 -11.08 -16.44
N ASP A 37 5.89 -10.88 -17.72
CA ASP A 37 6.81 -10.36 -18.72
C ASP A 37 7.13 -8.88 -18.48
N ALA A 38 6.13 -8.11 -18.01
CA ALA A 38 6.31 -6.72 -17.65
C ALA A 38 6.70 -6.50 -16.17
N GLN A 39 6.71 -7.56 -15.34
CA GLN A 39 6.91 -7.48 -13.88
C GLN A 39 8.19 -6.71 -13.53
N ARG A 40 9.32 -7.03 -14.17
CA ARG A 40 10.61 -6.36 -13.90
C ARG A 40 10.55 -4.86 -14.15
N ARG A 41 9.94 -4.44 -15.27
CA ARG A 41 9.80 -3.02 -15.65
C ARG A 41 8.94 -2.26 -14.64
N TRP A 42 7.82 -2.84 -14.25
CA TRP A 42 6.86 -2.19 -13.35
C TRP A 42 7.32 -2.21 -11.89
N LEU A 43 8.04 -3.25 -11.44
CA LEU A 43 8.75 -3.21 -10.16
C LEU A 43 9.79 -2.09 -10.12
N GLY A 44 10.61 -1.93 -11.16
CA GLY A 44 11.55 -0.81 -11.26
C GLY A 44 10.88 0.57 -11.31
N ARG A 45 9.59 0.64 -11.67
CA ARG A 45 8.79 1.87 -11.50
C ARG A 45 8.32 2.03 -10.06
N ALA A 46 7.77 0.99 -9.44
CA ALA A 46 7.33 1.02 -8.05
C ALA A 46 8.47 1.40 -7.09
N GLU A 47 9.68 0.90 -7.30
CA GLU A 47 10.87 1.25 -6.50
C GLU A 47 11.31 2.71 -6.65
N ARG A 48 11.16 3.30 -7.84
CA ARG A 48 11.39 4.73 -8.05
C ARG A 48 10.35 5.57 -7.31
N ASP A 49 9.09 5.15 -7.34
CA ASP A 49 8.02 5.83 -6.65
C ASP A 49 8.16 5.70 -5.12
N LEU A 50 8.62 4.54 -4.63
CA LEU A 50 8.98 4.32 -3.22
C LEU A 50 10.06 5.30 -2.75
N ARG A 51 11.13 5.49 -3.54
CA ARG A 51 12.17 6.50 -3.23
C ARG A 51 11.58 7.91 -3.18
N GLY A 52 10.72 8.26 -4.13
CA GLY A 52 10.02 9.54 -4.11
C GLY A 52 9.14 9.75 -2.87
N LEU A 53 8.46 8.71 -2.38
CA LEU A 53 7.70 8.79 -1.11
C LEU A 53 8.61 9.03 0.10
N TYR A 54 9.80 8.40 0.14
CA TYR A 54 10.76 8.68 1.21
C TYR A 54 11.30 10.12 1.16
N GLU A 55 11.54 10.66 -0.04
CA GLU A 55 11.99 12.04 -0.24
C GLU A 55 10.95 13.09 0.19
N GLU A 56 9.64 12.79 0.08
CA GLU A 56 8.59 13.71 0.57
C GLU A 56 8.64 13.90 2.09
N GLY A 57 9.14 12.92 2.84
CA GLY A 57 9.43 13.04 4.29
C GLY A 57 8.22 13.20 5.22
N THR A 58 7.01 13.41 4.70
CA THR A 58 5.79 13.57 5.51
C THR A 58 5.37 12.27 6.20
N PRO A 59 4.65 12.34 7.34
CA PRO A 59 4.10 11.14 7.98
C PRO A 59 3.24 10.28 7.05
N LEU A 60 2.38 10.90 6.24
CA LEU A 60 1.57 10.19 5.25
C LEU A 60 2.44 9.51 4.18
N ALA A 61 3.48 10.17 3.71
CA ALA A 61 4.37 9.59 2.71
C ALA A 61 5.13 8.37 3.26
N LYS A 62 5.56 8.40 4.54
CA LYS A 62 6.16 7.26 5.23
C LYS A 62 5.19 6.08 5.34
N ALA A 63 3.94 6.32 5.72
CA ALA A 63 2.92 5.28 5.79
C ALA A 63 2.64 4.64 4.41
N CYS A 64 2.53 5.47 3.37
CA CYS A 64 2.41 5.00 1.99
C CYS A 64 3.66 4.24 1.52
N ALA A 65 4.87 4.70 1.87
CA ALA A 65 6.13 4.05 1.52
C ALA A 65 6.21 2.64 2.10
N ALA A 66 5.91 2.46 3.39
CA ALA A 66 5.87 1.13 4.01
C ALA A 66 4.87 0.20 3.30
N ARG A 67 3.67 0.71 2.98
CA ARG A 67 2.66 -0.05 2.23
C ARG A 67 3.14 -0.44 0.82
N VAL A 68 3.81 0.45 0.11
CA VAL A 68 4.39 0.19 -1.23
C VAL A 68 5.54 -0.81 -1.13
N ALA A 69 6.41 -0.69 -0.12
CA ALA A 69 7.51 -1.60 0.14
C ALA A 69 7.02 -3.02 0.44
N ALA A 70 5.90 -3.18 1.16
CA ALA A 70 5.27 -4.48 1.36
C ALA A 70 4.86 -5.14 0.04
N GLY A 71 4.20 -4.40 -0.86
CA GLY A 71 3.80 -4.93 -2.17
C GLY A 71 4.99 -5.31 -3.06
N ILE A 72 6.08 -4.53 -3.03
CA ILE A 72 7.33 -4.86 -3.74
C ILE A 72 7.95 -6.13 -3.15
N SER A 73 8.06 -6.21 -1.82
CA SER A 73 8.63 -7.37 -1.12
C SER A 73 7.84 -8.64 -1.40
N GLN A 74 6.51 -8.54 -1.43
CA GLN A 74 5.63 -9.64 -1.81
C GLN A 74 5.93 -10.16 -3.21
N LEU A 75 6.02 -9.27 -4.21
CA LEU A 75 6.31 -9.65 -5.59
C LEU A 75 7.74 -10.15 -5.82
N LYS A 76 8.67 -9.82 -4.92
CA LYS A 76 10.04 -10.36 -4.91
C LYS A 76 10.18 -11.66 -4.12
N GLY A 77 9.12 -12.13 -3.45
CA GLY A 77 9.18 -13.32 -2.58
C GLY A 77 9.86 -13.08 -1.23
N HIS A 78 10.12 -11.83 -0.84
CA HIS A 78 10.74 -11.46 0.43
C HIS A 78 9.70 -11.45 1.56
N ARG A 79 9.27 -12.64 1.99
CA ARG A 79 8.13 -12.80 2.89
C ARG A 79 8.29 -12.09 4.25
N ALA A 80 9.46 -12.19 4.89
CA ALA A 80 9.72 -11.57 6.18
C ALA A 80 9.71 -10.04 6.11
N GLU A 81 10.36 -9.48 5.08
CA GLU A 81 10.37 -8.05 4.80
C GLU A 81 8.94 -7.54 4.53
N CYS A 82 8.17 -8.27 3.73
CA CYS A 82 6.77 -7.96 3.45
C CYS A 82 5.92 -7.87 4.74
N GLN A 83 6.04 -8.85 5.64
CA GLN A 83 5.32 -8.84 6.91
C GLN A 83 5.71 -7.64 7.78
N GLU A 84 7.00 -7.33 7.86
CA GLU A 84 7.48 -6.20 8.65
C GLU A 84 6.96 -4.87 8.09
N GLN A 85 7.04 -4.68 6.77
CA GLN A 85 6.51 -3.49 6.12
C GLN A 85 4.99 -3.34 6.29
N LEU A 86 4.23 -4.43 6.34
CA LEU A 86 2.79 -4.39 6.65
C LEU A 86 2.51 -3.95 8.08
N LYS A 87 3.32 -4.38 9.07
CA LYS A 87 3.20 -3.91 10.46
C LYS A 87 3.49 -2.41 10.56
N VAL A 88 4.59 -1.97 9.94
CA VAL A 88 4.97 -0.55 9.91
C VAL A 88 3.88 0.29 9.25
N ALA A 89 3.33 -0.17 8.12
CA ALA A 89 2.24 0.52 7.44
C ALA A 89 0.99 0.62 8.33
N ALA A 90 0.58 -0.47 8.98
CA ALA A 90 -0.57 -0.47 9.86
C ALA A 90 -0.41 0.55 11.00
N ALA A 91 0.70 0.48 11.75
CA ALA A 91 0.98 1.40 12.84
C ALA A 91 1.04 2.86 12.37
N SER A 92 1.73 3.13 11.26
CA SER A 92 1.84 4.49 10.72
C SER A 92 0.49 5.06 10.29
N PHE A 93 -0.43 4.24 9.79
CA PHE A 93 -1.79 4.69 9.46
C PHE A 93 -2.65 4.90 10.71
N ASP A 94 -2.46 4.13 11.78
CA ASP A 94 -3.17 4.39 13.04
C ASP A 94 -2.74 5.70 13.67
N ASP A 95 -1.44 6.01 13.68
CA ASP A 95 -0.92 7.30 14.19
C ASP A 95 -1.51 8.50 13.43
N LEU A 96 -1.89 8.29 12.17
CA LEU A 96 -2.57 9.26 11.31
C LEU A 96 -4.09 9.21 11.40
N HIS A 97 -4.66 8.39 12.28
CA HIS A 97 -6.10 8.16 12.44
C HIS A 97 -6.78 7.64 11.14
N MET A 98 -6.01 6.97 10.28
CA MET A 98 -6.43 6.42 8.98
C MET A 98 -6.86 4.96 9.11
N LYS A 99 -7.82 4.69 10.00
CA LYS A 99 -8.28 3.35 10.42
C LYS A 99 -8.55 2.36 9.28
N MET A 100 -9.16 2.78 8.17
CA MET A 100 -9.45 1.88 7.04
C MET A 100 -8.20 1.39 6.32
N HIS A 101 -7.16 2.23 6.25
CA HIS A 101 -5.89 1.88 5.63
C HIS A 101 -5.08 0.96 6.54
N ALA A 102 -5.08 1.26 7.85
CA ALA A 102 -4.45 0.40 8.85
C ALA A 102 -5.11 -1.00 8.89
N ALA A 103 -6.44 -1.06 8.85
CA ALA A 103 -7.20 -2.31 8.76
C ALA A 103 -6.84 -3.10 7.50
N ALA A 104 -6.77 -2.46 6.33
CA ALA A 104 -6.38 -3.14 5.09
C ALA A 104 -4.98 -3.79 5.18
N ALA A 105 -4.00 -3.08 5.76
CA ALA A 105 -2.65 -3.61 5.99
C ALA A 105 -2.66 -4.81 6.96
N ARG A 106 -3.38 -4.70 8.09
CA ARG A 106 -3.56 -5.79 9.06
C ARG A 106 -4.21 -7.02 8.45
N ARG A 107 -5.21 -6.85 7.59
CA ARG A 107 -5.86 -7.97 6.90
C ARG A 107 -4.89 -8.74 6.03
N CYS A 108 -4.07 -8.04 5.23
CA CYS A 108 -3.03 -8.70 4.44
C CYS A 108 -2.00 -9.40 5.33
N LEU A 109 -1.56 -8.77 6.42
CA LEU A 109 -0.63 -9.39 7.37
C LEU A 109 -1.22 -10.65 7.99
N GLY A 110 -2.48 -10.60 8.41
CA GLY A 110 -3.19 -11.74 8.99
C GLY A 110 -3.31 -12.91 8.01
N GLN A 111 -3.68 -12.62 6.76
CA GLN A 111 -3.72 -13.63 5.69
C GLN A 111 -2.35 -14.24 5.41
N MET A 112 -1.28 -13.44 5.47
CA MET A 112 0.07 -13.97 5.33
C MET A 112 0.44 -14.88 6.49
N LEU A 113 0.22 -14.46 7.74
CA LEU A 113 0.61 -15.23 8.93
C LEU A 113 -0.15 -16.55 9.02
N GLY A 114 -1.45 -16.54 8.70
CA GLY A 114 -2.33 -17.69 8.95
C GLY A 114 -2.43 -18.05 10.44
N GLY A 115 -3.00 -19.21 10.73
CA GLY A 115 -3.20 -19.67 12.11
C GLY A 115 -4.10 -18.75 12.94
N SER A 116 -4.12 -18.96 14.26
CA SER A 116 -4.97 -18.20 15.18
C SER A 116 -4.63 -16.70 15.19
N THR A 117 -3.34 -16.35 15.22
CA THR A 117 -2.87 -14.96 15.16
C THR A 117 -3.29 -14.27 13.86
N GLY A 118 -3.14 -14.94 12.72
CA GLY A 118 -3.55 -14.40 11.44
C GLY A 118 -5.06 -14.20 11.34
N ASN A 119 -5.85 -15.18 11.78
CA ASN A 119 -7.31 -15.10 11.79
C ASN A 119 -7.81 -13.93 12.65
N SER A 120 -7.23 -13.73 13.83
CA SER A 120 -7.59 -12.61 14.70
C SER A 120 -7.38 -11.25 14.02
N LEU A 121 -6.26 -11.07 13.29
CA LEU A 121 -6.00 -9.84 12.54
C LEU A 121 -7.00 -9.62 11.39
N VAL A 122 -7.37 -10.70 10.69
CA VAL A 122 -8.37 -10.66 9.62
C VAL A 122 -9.75 -10.30 10.16
N ASP A 123 -10.14 -10.84 11.31
CA ASP A 123 -11.43 -10.58 11.95
C ASP A 123 -11.53 -9.14 12.46
N GLN A 124 -10.51 -8.67 13.18
CA GLN A 124 -10.42 -7.27 13.64
C GLN A 124 -10.50 -6.29 12.47
N SER A 125 -9.75 -6.54 11.39
CA SER A 125 -9.84 -5.71 10.19
C SER A 125 -11.24 -5.74 9.57
N THR A 126 -11.89 -6.90 9.54
CA THR A 126 -13.22 -7.04 8.95
C THR A 126 -14.25 -6.23 9.72
N GLN A 127 -14.17 -6.24 11.06
CA GLN A 127 -15.03 -5.42 11.92
C GLN A 127 -14.84 -3.93 11.63
N VAL A 128 -13.60 -3.44 11.59
CA VAL A 128 -13.31 -2.03 11.27
C VAL A 128 -13.86 -1.64 9.91
N LEU A 129 -13.54 -2.40 8.85
CA LEU A 129 -13.95 -2.05 7.49
C LEU A 129 -15.47 -2.11 7.29
N ARG A 130 -16.15 -3.08 7.91
CA ARG A 130 -17.62 -3.13 7.89
C ARG A 130 -18.26 -1.98 8.68
N GLY A 131 -17.67 -1.59 9.81
CA GLY A 131 -18.09 -0.40 10.58
C GLY A 131 -18.01 0.88 9.75
N GLU A 132 -17.02 0.99 8.86
CA GLU A 132 -16.89 2.09 7.89
C GLU A 132 -17.71 1.88 6.59
N ASN A 133 -18.67 0.95 6.59
CA ASN A 133 -19.55 0.65 5.45
C ASN A 133 -18.83 0.17 4.17
N VAL A 134 -17.64 -0.43 4.27
CA VAL A 134 -16.97 -1.06 3.13
C VAL A 134 -17.73 -2.33 2.72
N LYS A 135 -18.42 -2.25 1.58
CA LYS A 135 -19.22 -3.37 1.05
C LYS A 135 -18.37 -4.52 0.52
N ASN A 136 -17.27 -4.22 -0.16
CA ASN A 136 -16.39 -5.22 -0.78
C ASN A 136 -14.97 -5.11 -0.22
N LEU A 137 -14.67 -5.91 0.79
CA LEU A 137 -13.37 -5.91 1.48
C LEU A 137 -12.23 -6.37 0.56
N SER A 138 -12.47 -7.36 -0.31
CA SER A 138 -11.43 -7.84 -1.22
C SER A 138 -11.07 -6.78 -2.27
N ALA A 139 -12.06 -6.08 -2.82
CA ALA A 139 -11.82 -4.96 -3.74
C ALA A 139 -11.10 -3.80 -3.03
N TRP A 140 -11.51 -3.47 -1.80
CA TRP A 140 -10.84 -2.47 -0.97
C TRP A 140 -9.36 -2.82 -0.77
N ASN A 141 -9.07 -4.05 -0.35
CA ASN A 141 -7.69 -4.49 -0.15
C ASN A 141 -6.89 -4.49 -1.45
N ARG A 142 -7.43 -5.01 -2.58
CA ARG A 142 -6.71 -4.99 -3.86
C ARG A 142 -6.38 -3.57 -4.33
N MET A 143 -7.26 -2.61 -4.03
CA MET A 143 -7.03 -1.20 -4.37
C MET A 143 -5.90 -0.58 -3.54
N TRP A 144 -5.86 -0.85 -2.23
CA TRP A 144 -4.93 -0.19 -1.31
C TRP A 144 -3.63 -0.96 -1.07
N ILE A 145 -3.70 -2.28 -1.01
CA ILE A 145 -2.59 -3.21 -0.75
C ILE A 145 -2.36 -4.05 -2.02
N ALA A 146 -1.69 -3.46 -3.01
CA ALA A 146 -1.40 -4.11 -4.29
C ALA A 146 -0.29 -5.17 -4.17
N GLY A 147 -0.29 -6.16 -5.05
CA GLY A 147 0.76 -7.20 -5.14
C GLY A 147 0.44 -8.52 -4.43
N PHE A 148 -0.75 -8.63 -3.83
CA PHE A 148 -1.17 -9.80 -3.08
C PHE A 148 -2.28 -10.56 -3.84
N PRO A 149 -2.25 -11.90 -3.85
CA PRO A 149 -3.36 -12.71 -4.36
C PRO A 149 -4.51 -12.65 -3.34
N LEU A 150 -5.51 -11.79 -3.61
CA LEU A 150 -6.68 -11.56 -2.74
C LEU A 150 -8.01 -11.69 -3.50
#